data_AF-A0A959Y4P7-F1
#
_entry.id   AF-A0A959Y4P7-F1
#
_cell.length_a   1.000
_cell.length_b   1.000
_cell.length_c   1.000
_cell.angle_alpha   90.00
_cell.angle_beta   90.00
_cell.angle_gamma   90.00
#
_symmetry.space_group_name_H-M   'P 1'
#
loop_
_entity.id
_entity.type
_entity.pdbx_description
1 polymer ?
#
loop_
_entity_poly.entity_id
_entity_poly.type
_entity_poly.pdbx_seq_one_letter_code
_entity_poly.pdbx_strand_id
1 'polypeptide(L)' 'MTPGLVVAVLASYFVLLTVIARLTSRGAGNEAFFIGERRSPWYVVAFGMIGASLSGVTFISVPGWVG' A
#
# COMPACT_ATOMS: atom_id res chain seq x y z
N MET A 1 18.36 -15.15 -7.61
CA MET A 1 17.34 -14.25 -8.16
C MET A 1 17.90 -13.58 -9.40
N THR A 2 17.20 -13.62 -10.53
CA THR A 2 17.67 -12.94 -11.74
C THR A 2 17.38 -11.43 -11.64
N PRO A 3 18.32 -10.55 -12.00
CA PRO A 3 18.10 -9.10 -11.94
C PRO A 3 16.86 -8.64 -12.71
N GLY A 4 16.59 -9.26 -13.86
CA GLY A 4 15.40 -8.99 -14.65
C GLY A 4 14.08 -9.30 -13.93
N LEU A 5 14.04 -10.36 -13.11
CA LEU A 5 12.86 -10.71 -12.33
C LEU A 5 12.59 -9.70 -11.22
N VAL A 6 13.63 -9.20 -10.55
CA VAL A 6 13.50 -8.16 -9.51
C VAL A 6 12.89 -6.88 -10.10
N VAL A 7 13.42 -6.43 -11.25
CA VAL A 7 12.91 -5.25 -11.94
C VAL A 7 11.46 -5.46 -12.39
N ALA A 8 11.13 -6.62 -12.95
CA ALA A 8 9.78 -6.94 -13.38
C ALA A 8 8.77 -6.90 -12.23
N VAL A 9 9.12 -7.48 -11.07
CA VAL A 9 8.26 -7.46 -9.87
C VAL A 9 8.05 -6.02 -9.39
N LEU A 10 9.12 -5.22 -9.25
CA LEU A 10 9.02 -3.83 -8.83
C LEU A 10 8.15 -2.99 -9.79
N ALA A 11 8.40 -3.11 -11.10
CA ALA A 11 7.64 -2.38 -12.11
C ALA A 11 6.15 -2.76 -12.07
N SER A 12 5.84 -4.07 -11.99
CA SER A 12 4.46 -4.55 -11.92
C SER A 12 3.73 -4.06 -10.66
N TYR A 13 4.43 -3.96 -9.53
CA TYR A 13 3.88 -3.45 -8.28
C TYR A 13 3.44 -1.98 -8.41
N PHE A 14 4.31 -1.11 -8.94
CA PHE A 14 3.97 0.30 -9.14
C PHE A 14 2.86 0.51 -10.17
N VAL A 15 2.86 -0.28 -11.25
CA VAL A 15 1.78 -0.26 -12.25
C VAL A 15 0.45 -0.64 -11.60
N LEU A 16 0.42 -1.73 -10.83
CA LEU A 16 -0.79 -2.16 -10.12
C LEU A 16 -1.32 -1.08 -9.18
N LEU A 17 -0.46 -0.49 -8.34
CA LEU A 17 -0.85 0.60 -7.44
C LEU A 17 -1.40 1.82 -8.19
N THR A 18 -0.74 2.20 -9.30
CA THR A 18 -1.15 3.34 -10.13
C THR A 18 -2.51 3.10 -10.79
N VAL A 19 -2.75 1.87 -11.28
CA VAL A 19 -4.04 1.48 -11.85
C VAL A 19 -5.14 1.57 -10.77
N ILE A 20 -4.90 1.02 -9.58
CA ILE A 20 -5.87 1.10 -8.46
C ILE A 20 -6.17 2.56 -8.14
N ALA A 21 -5.14 3.39 -7.93
CA ALA A 21 -5.31 4.81 -7.62
C ALA A 21 -6.09 5.56 -8.70
N ARG A 22 -5.84 5.27 -9.98
CA ARG A 22 -6.55 5.90 -11.09
C ARG A 22 -8.00 5.45 -11.19
N LEU A 23 -8.33 4.23 -10.79
CA LEU A 23 -9.72 3.75 -10.78
C LEU A 23 -10.50 4.32 -9.59
N THR A 24 -9.87 4.42 -8.42
CA THR A 24 -10.55 4.86 -7.18
C THR A 24 -10.61 6.38 -7.00
N SER A 25 -9.75 7.16 -7.66
CA SER A 25 -9.75 8.63 -7.55
C SER A 25 -10.78 9.34 -8.43
N ARG A 26 -11.43 8.64 -9.37
CA ARG A 26 -12.38 9.26 -10.31
C ARG A 26 -13.63 9.73 -9.57
N GLY A 27 -13.84 11.05 -9.53
CA GLY A 27 -14.98 11.67 -8.86
C GLY A 27 -14.83 11.79 -7.33
N ALA A 28 -13.65 11.50 -6.79
CA ALA A 28 -13.37 11.67 -5.36
C ALA A 28 -13.28 13.17 -5.00
N GLY A 29 -14.11 13.60 -4.05
CA GLY A 29 -14.06 14.95 -3.45
C GLY A 29 -13.44 14.96 -2.05
N ASN A 30 -13.56 16.09 -1.34
CA ASN A 30 -13.01 16.24 0.02
C ASN A 30 -13.57 15.20 1.00
N GLU A 31 -14.86 14.87 0.91
CA GLU A 31 -15.48 13.87 1.79
C GLU A 31 -14.88 12.46 1.59
N ALA A 32 -14.61 12.08 0.34
CA ALA A 32 -13.91 10.84 0.02
C ALA A 32 -12.47 10.85 0.55
N PHE A 33 -11.77 11.98 0.45
CA PHE A 33 -10.39 12.11 0.91
C PHE A 33 -10.23 12.04 2.44
N PHE A 34 -11.07 12.76 3.18
CA PHE A 34 -10.91 12.86 4.65
C PHE A 34 -11.63 11.74 5.41
N ILE A 35 -12.81 11.30 4.93
CA ILE A 35 -13.65 10.35 5.68
C ILE A 35 -14.09 9.12 4.87
N GLY A 36 -13.58 8.95 3.64
CA GLY A 36 -13.88 7.78 2.80
C GLY A 36 -15.37 7.59 2.51
N GLU A 37 -16.13 8.70 2.41
CA GLU A 37 -17.59 8.71 2.25
C GLU A 37 -18.35 7.89 3.32
N ARG A 38 -17.72 7.61 4.48
CA ARG A 38 -18.24 6.72 5.54
C ARG A 38 -18.63 5.32 5.03
N ARG A 39 -18.09 4.88 3.90
CA ARG A 39 -18.39 3.58 3.25
C ARG A 39 -17.25 2.57 3.37
N SER A 40 -16.17 2.92 4.07
CA SER A 40 -14.99 2.06 4.24
C SER A 40 -15.26 0.89 5.18
N PRO A 41 -15.23 -0.38 4.70
CA PRO A 41 -15.40 -1.53 5.57
C PRO A 41 -14.26 -1.62 6.59
N TRP A 42 -14.59 -1.93 7.85
CA TRP A 42 -13.64 -1.89 8.96
C TRP A 42 -12.40 -2.77 8.74
N TYR A 43 -12.54 -3.93 8.09
CA TYR A 43 -11.42 -4.85 7.87
C TYR A 43 -10.43 -4.29 6.83
N VAL A 44 -10.91 -3.61 5.80
CA VAL A 44 -10.06 -2.95 4.78
C VAL A 44 -9.26 -1.83 5.44
N VAL A 45 -9.92 -1.05 6.29
CA VAL A 45 -9.26 0.00 7.08
C VAL A 45 -8.20 -0.62 8.00
N ALA A 46 -8.52 -1.71 8.71
CA ALA A 46 -7.58 -2.37 9.61
C ALA A 46 -6.30 -2.84 8.88
N PHE A 47 -6.44 -3.48 7.71
CA PHE A 47 -5.28 -3.87 6.89
C PHE A 47 -4.46 -2.65 6.45
N GLY A 48 -5.13 -1.58 6.02
CA GLY A 48 -4.47 -0.33 5.66
C GLY A 48 -3.68 0.29 6.83
N MET A 49 -4.27 0.30 8.03
CA MET A 49 -3.62 0.85 9.22
C MET A 49 -2.40 0.03 9.68
N ILE A 50 -2.46 -1.30 9.57
CA ILE A 50 -1.29 -2.16 9.82
C ILE A 50 -0.18 -1.81 8.83
N GLY A 51 -0.51 -1.71 7.54
CA GLY A 51 0.45 -1.35 6.50
C GLY A 51 1.07 0.04 6.70
N ALA A 52 0.27 1.03 7.10
CA ALA A 52 0.76 2.39 7.37
C ALA A 52 1.66 2.48 8.61
N SER A 53 1.43 1.60 9.60
CA SER A 53 2.21 1.56 10.83
C SER A 53 3.56 0.82 10.66
N LEU A 54 3.66 -0.07 9.68
CA LEU A 54 4.88 -0.80 9.36
C LEU A 54 5.75 0.01 8.40
N SER A 55 7.00 0.29 8.81
CA SER A 55 7.96 1.04 7.99
C SER A 55 9.01 0.13 7.36
N GLY A 56 9.72 0.63 6.35
CA GLY A 56 10.89 -0.07 5.80
C GLY A 56 11.98 -0.33 6.86
N VAL A 57 12.11 0.55 7.85
CA VAL A 57 13.02 0.35 8.99
C VAL A 57 12.62 -0.91 9.75
N THR A 58 11.34 -1.10 10.05
CA THR A 58 10.83 -2.28 10.77
C THR A 58 11.21 -3.59 10.07
N PHE A 59 11.08 -3.65 8.74
CA PHE A 59 11.40 -4.87 7.97
C PHE A 59 12.89 -5.18 7.91
N ILE A 60 13.75 -4.17 7.94
CA ILE A 60 15.20 -4.35 7.92
C ILE A 60 15.72 -4.61 9.34
N SER A 61 15.20 -3.89 10.33
CA SER A 61 15.76 -3.84 11.68
C SER A 61 15.32 -5.01 12.56
N VAL A 62 14.06 -5.45 12.48
CA VAL A 62 13.56 -6.52 13.35
C VAL A 62 14.33 -7.82 13.12
N PRO A 63 14.47 -8.36 11.89
CA PRO A 63 15.27 -9.56 11.66
C PRO A 63 16.74 -9.39 12.05
N GLY A 64 17.30 -8.19 11.90
CA GLY A 64 18.67 -7.87 12.28
C GLY A 64 18.91 -7.81 13.79
N TRP A 65 17.85 -7.69 14.60
CA TRP A 65 17.94 -7.68 16.08
C TRP A 65 17.73 -9.06 16.70
N VAL A 66 16.98 -9.95 16.03
CA VAL A 66 16.72 -11.33 16.50
C VAL A 66 17.74 -12.35 15.97
N GLY A 67 18.69 -11.91 15.13
CA GLY A 67 19.76 -12.73 14.55
C GLY A 67 21.06 -12.71 15.34
#